data_AF-A0A536XQZ5-F1
#
_entry.id   AF-A0A536XQZ5-F1
#
_cell.length_a   1.000
_cell.length_b   1.000
_cell.length_c   1.000
_cell.angle_alpha   90.00
_cell.angle_beta   90.00
_cell.angle_gamma   90.00
#
_symmetry.space_group_name_H-M   'P 1'
#
loop_
_entity.id
_entity.type
_entity.pdbx_description
1 polymer ?
#
loop_
_entity_poly.entity_id
_entity_poly.type
_entity_poly.pdbx_seq_one_letter_code
_entity_poly.pdbx_strand_id
1 'polypeptide(L)'
;MVERSKLYLYYIVEEVEKRGMPTEIALLPMVESAFNPMAYSRSHASGLWQFIPSTGKTFKLSQNWWADSRRDVVASTSAALDYLQALYEVHGDWHLALASYNYGENGVARAIERNRAKGLPTDYLSLKMPPETRGYVPKLQALKNIISNPEAFGASFEPIPNEPYFVTVPTPSAIDIRLAATFAEMSVDELIALNPALNRPMISGPHTQTLVLPADRVDAFQRNLDAYDQPLTSWQPYTMKGGDSLDRLAAKHGIALSKLKLANGITSRTKVGPGFQLLLPLKGSGVGAQPLPAVFRPPVQSATRRGAMVHIVKKGETLYGISRRYRVSTDSLLRWNHVGVLTTGQRLIIYRAPAKARKPVNPVKISAVQPKQNAVAAIAQP
;
A
#
# COMPACT_ATOMS: atom_id res chain seq x y z
N MET A 1 -9.29 -10.79 -8.56
CA MET A 1 -9.31 -9.33 -8.82
C MET A 1 -10.34 -8.64 -7.94
N VAL A 2 -11.60 -9.09 -7.93
CA VAL A 2 -12.68 -8.55 -7.09
C VAL A 2 -12.34 -8.57 -5.60
N GLU A 3 -11.76 -9.66 -5.08
CA GLU A 3 -11.37 -9.71 -3.67
C GLU A 3 -10.34 -8.63 -3.30
N ARG A 4 -9.37 -8.36 -4.18
CA ARG A 4 -8.36 -7.32 -3.95
C ARG A 4 -8.93 -5.91 -4.12
N SER A 5 -9.95 -5.73 -4.95
CA SER A 5 -10.56 -4.42 -5.15
C SER A 5 -11.27 -3.93 -3.89
N LYS A 6 -11.72 -4.82 -2.99
CA LYS A 6 -12.32 -4.45 -1.69
C LYS A 6 -11.46 -3.51 -0.86
N LEU A 7 -10.13 -3.55 -1.02
CA LEU A 7 -9.20 -2.71 -0.27
C LEU A 7 -9.12 -1.27 -0.81
N TYR A 8 -9.31 -1.09 -2.11
CA TYR A 8 -8.92 0.14 -2.81
C TYR A 8 -10.08 0.81 -3.56
N LEU A 9 -11.10 0.06 -3.95
CA LEU A 9 -12.15 0.53 -4.87
C LEU A 9 -12.91 1.73 -4.30
N TYR A 10 -13.28 1.70 -3.01
CA TYR A 10 -13.93 2.84 -2.35
C TYR A 10 -13.12 4.13 -2.52
N TYR A 11 -11.83 4.08 -2.19
CA TYR A 11 -10.95 5.24 -2.28
C TYR A 11 -10.83 5.75 -3.73
N ILE A 12 -10.70 4.84 -4.70
CA ILE A 12 -10.54 5.23 -6.11
C ILE A 12 -11.84 5.80 -6.68
N VAL A 13 -13.00 5.21 -6.36
CA VAL A 13 -14.31 5.73 -6.77
C VAL A 13 -14.51 7.15 -6.25
N GLU A 14 -14.26 7.38 -4.95
CA GLU A 14 -14.32 8.71 -4.35
C GLU A 14 -13.42 9.72 -5.06
N GLU A 15 -12.18 9.34 -5.40
CA GLU A 15 -11.24 10.23 -6.09
C GLU A 15 -11.63 10.51 -7.55
N VAL A 16 -12.24 9.55 -8.23
CA VAL A 16 -12.78 9.71 -9.60
C VAL A 16 -14.01 10.62 -9.59
N GLU A 17 -14.95 10.40 -8.68
CA GLU A 17 -16.18 11.18 -8.55
C GLU A 17 -15.90 12.64 -8.16
N LYS A 18 -14.96 12.88 -7.25
CA LYS A 18 -14.51 14.24 -6.89
C LYS A 18 -13.99 15.04 -8.08
N ARG A 19 -13.44 14.37 -9.10
CA ARG A 19 -12.92 14.99 -10.33
C ARG A 19 -13.96 15.10 -11.44
N GLY A 20 -15.19 14.59 -11.23
CA GLY A 20 -16.22 14.54 -12.27
C GLY A 20 -15.89 13.62 -13.44
N MET A 21 -14.99 12.65 -13.22
CA MET A 21 -14.56 11.68 -14.23
C MET A 21 -15.56 10.52 -14.36
N PRO A 22 -15.61 9.82 -15.51
CA PRO A 22 -16.43 8.61 -15.65
C PRO A 22 -16.07 7.56 -14.59
N THR A 23 -17.05 7.11 -13.80
CA THR A 23 -16.81 6.21 -12.65
C THR A 23 -16.17 4.89 -13.05
N GLU A 24 -16.34 4.42 -14.29
CA GLU A 24 -15.66 3.23 -14.81
C GLU A 24 -14.13 3.35 -14.80
N ILE A 25 -13.55 4.55 -14.75
CA ILE A 25 -12.10 4.74 -14.58
C ILE A 25 -11.60 4.08 -13.30
N ALA A 26 -12.45 3.96 -12.26
CA ALA A 26 -12.10 3.25 -11.04
C ALA A 26 -11.84 1.74 -11.24
N LEU A 27 -12.24 1.19 -12.40
CA LEU A 27 -11.98 -0.20 -12.77
C LEU A 27 -10.67 -0.38 -13.54
N LEU A 28 -9.98 0.68 -13.96
CA LEU A 28 -8.71 0.56 -14.68
C LEU A 28 -7.65 -0.26 -13.94
N PRO A 29 -7.48 -0.16 -12.61
CA PRO A 29 -6.59 -1.04 -11.87
C PRO A 29 -6.87 -2.55 -12.04
N MET A 30 -8.11 -2.93 -12.36
CA MET A 30 -8.43 -4.32 -12.71
C MET A 30 -7.74 -4.74 -14.00
N VAL A 31 -7.74 -3.86 -15.01
CA VAL A 31 -7.12 -4.10 -16.32
C VAL A 31 -5.60 -4.05 -16.21
N GLU A 32 -5.07 -3.08 -15.47
CA GLU A 32 -3.63 -2.82 -15.37
C GLU A 32 -2.88 -3.86 -14.52
N SER A 33 -3.41 -4.19 -13.34
CA SER A 33 -2.68 -4.98 -12.35
C SER A 33 -3.53 -6.03 -11.65
N ALA A 34 -4.81 -6.17 -12.03
CA ALA A 34 -5.79 -6.94 -11.29
C ALA A 34 -5.85 -6.54 -9.80
N PHE A 35 -5.75 -5.23 -9.51
CA PHE A 35 -5.63 -4.65 -8.17
C PHE A 35 -4.42 -5.14 -7.35
N ASN A 36 -3.28 -5.41 -8.01
CA ASN A 36 -2.05 -5.80 -7.33
C ASN A 36 -1.08 -4.60 -7.25
N PRO A 37 -0.93 -3.95 -6.09
CA PRO A 37 -0.02 -2.81 -5.95
C PRO A 37 1.47 -3.19 -6.01
N MET A 38 1.79 -4.48 -6.04
CA MET A 38 3.15 -4.99 -6.24
C MET A 38 3.38 -5.51 -7.66
N ALA A 39 2.42 -5.32 -8.58
CA ALA A 39 2.57 -5.72 -9.97
C ALA A 39 3.79 -5.05 -10.61
N TYR A 40 4.52 -5.82 -11.41
CA TYR A 40 5.71 -5.37 -12.13
C TYR A 40 5.73 -5.98 -13.52
N SER A 41 5.78 -5.15 -14.56
CA SER A 41 5.77 -5.60 -15.95
C SER A 41 7.16 -5.74 -16.54
N ARG A 42 7.25 -6.40 -17.71
CA ARG A 42 8.49 -6.47 -18.51
C ARG A 42 9.00 -5.10 -18.94
N SER A 43 8.08 -4.13 -19.11
CA SER A 43 8.38 -2.74 -19.45
C SER A 43 8.70 -1.89 -18.21
N HIS A 44 8.96 -2.51 -17.06
CA HIS A 44 9.28 -1.86 -15.79
C HIS A 44 8.13 -1.00 -15.23
N ALA A 45 6.91 -1.22 -15.72
CA ALA A 45 5.71 -0.63 -15.14
C ALA A 45 5.48 -1.22 -13.74
N SER A 46 5.10 -0.39 -12.77
CA SER A 46 4.93 -0.86 -11.39
C SER A 46 3.67 -0.30 -10.75
N GLY A 47 3.14 -1.06 -9.81
CA GLY A 47 2.05 -0.63 -8.94
C GLY A 47 0.67 -0.87 -9.51
N LEU A 48 -0.31 -0.32 -8.80
CA LEU A 48 -1.72 -0.49 -9.08
C LEU A 48 -2.10 -0.01 -10.49
N TRP A 49 -1.50 1.11 -10.87
CA TRP A 49 -1.75 1.86 -12.11
C TRP A 49 -0.69 1.62 -13.19
N GLN A 50 0.26 0.71 -12.96
CA GLN A 50 1.31 0.34 -13.92
C GLN A 50 2.08 1.54 -14.50
N PHE A 51 2.60 2.41 -13.63
CA PHE A 51 3.48 3.50 -14.06
C PHE A 51 4.86 2.97 -14.48
N ILE A 52 5.29 3.28 -15.71
CA ILE A 52 6.70 3.15 -16.11
C ILE A 52 7.56 4.23 -15.44
N PRO A 53 8.89 4.04 -15.28
CA PRO A 53 9.72 4.97 -14.52
C PRO A 53 9.73 6.41 -15.05
N SER A 54 9.73 6.59 -16.38
CA SER A 54 9.73 7.92 -17.02
C SER A 54 8.44 8.69 -16.72
N THR A 55 7.28 8.08 -16.95
CA THR A 55 5.97 8.68 -16.64
C THR A 55 5.82 8.93 -15.15
N GLY A 56 6.23 7.97 -14.30
CA GLY A 56 6.22 8.15 -12.85
C GLY A 56 7.02 9.38 -12.41
N LYS A 57 8.19 9.65 -13.02
CA LYS A 57 8.97 10.86 -12.74
C LYS A 57 8.21 12.14 -13.12
N THR A 58 7.55 12.17 -14.28
CA THR A 58 6.73 13.31 -14.72
C THR A 58 5.62 13.63 -13.71
N PHE A 59 4.95 12.59 -13.19
CA PHE A 59 3.89 12.72 -12.19
C PHE A 59 4.40 12.66 -10.74
N LYS A 60 5.67 13.01 -10.51
CA LYS A 60 6.29 13.14 -9.18
C LYS A 60 6.23 11.87 -8.31
N LEU A 61 6.06 10.70 -8.93
CA LEU A 61 6.17 9.40 -8.28
C LEU A 61 7.66 9.03 -8.14
N SER A 62 8.27 9.54 -7.07
CA SER A 62 9.71 9.37 -6.83
C SER A 62 10.05 7.93 -6.45
N GLN A 63 11.27 7.53 -6.82
CA GLN A 63 11.85 6.24 -6.53
C GLN A 63 13.19 6.47 -5.83
N ASN A 64 13.36 5.86 -4.67
CA ASN A 64 14.59 5.95 -3.89
C ASN A 64 14.78 4.68 -3.07
N TRP A 65 15.86 4.65 -2.27
CA TRP A 65 16.20 3.49 -1.46
C TRP A 65 15.15 3.11 -0.42
N TRP A 66 14.34 4.07 0.04
CA TRP A 66 13.28 3.88 1.02
C TRP A 66 11.95 3.47 0.41
N ALA A 67 11.60 4.00 -0.77
CA ALA A 67 10.29 3.80 -1.37
C ALA A 67 10.28 3.88 -2.90
N ASP A 68 9.27 3.25 -3.49
CA ASP A 68 8.84 3.45 -4.88
C ASP A 68 7.38 3.92 -4.87
N SER A 69 7.19 5.23 -5.09
CA SER A 69 5.89 5.88 -5.00
C SER A 69 4.90 5.42 -6.08
N ARG A 70 5.36 4.71 -7.12
CA ARG A 70 4.46 4.10 -8.12
C ARG A 70 3.59 2.99 -7.54
N ARG A 71 4.06 2.38 -6.45
CA ARG A 71 3.31 1.37 -5.70
C ARG A 71 2.43 1.99 -4.62
N ASP A 72 2.68 3.24 -4.22
CA ASP A 72 1.86 3.94 -3.23
C ASP A 72 0.45 4.13 -3.77
N VAL A 73 -0.55 3.55 -3.10
CA VAL A 73 -1.94 3.53 -3.60
C VAL A 73 -2.52 4.94 -3.70
N VAL A 74 -2.23 5.81 -2.74
CA VAL A 74 -2.78 7.16 -2.67
C VAL A 74 -2.10 8.04 -3.72
N ALA A 75 -0.76 8.08 -3.72
CA ALA A 75 0.00 8.91 -4.64
C ALA A 75 -0.14 8.46 -6.10
N SER A 76 -0.07 7.15 -6.36
CA SER A 76 -0.24 6.63 -7.72
C SER A 76 -1.66 6.79 -8.26
N THR A 77 -2.69 6.74 -7.42
CA THR A 77 -4.07 7.04 -7.84
C THR A 77 -4.21 8.50 -8.22
N SER A 78 -3.74 9.44 -7.38
CA SER A 78 -3.79 10.86 -7.76
C SER A 78 -3.05 11.10 -9.07
N ALA A 79 -1.82 10.59 -9.20
CA ALA A 79 -1.02 10.71 -10.41
C ALA A 79 -1.69 10.11 -11.66
N ALA A 80 -2.35 8.96 -11.54
CA ALA A 80 -3.04 8.32 -12.66
C ALA A 80 -4.24 9.14 -13.12
N LEU A 81 -5.02 9.66 -12.18
CA LEU A 81 -6.17 10.50 -12.49
C LEU A 81 -5.72 11.84 -13.09
N ASP A 82 -4.68 12.47 -12.55
CA ASP A 82 -4.09 13.68 -13.12
C ASP A 82 -3.58 13.44 -14.56
N TYR A 83 -2.97 12.28 -14.81
CA TYR A 83 -2.53 11.91 -16.15
C TYR A 83 -3.71 11.71 -17.11
N LEU A 84 -4.72 10.94 -16.70
CA LEU A 84 -5.92 10.70 -17.50
C LEU A 84 -6.68 12.00 -17.80
N GLN A 85 -6.73 12.94 -16.84
CA GLN A 85 -7.31 14.26 -17.03
C GLN A 85 -6.55 15.04 -18.12
N ALA A 86 -5.22 15.10 -18.03
CA ALA A 86 -4.39 15.78 -19.02
C ALA A 86 -4.56 15.16 -20.43
N LEU A 87 -4.67 13.84 -20.52
CA LEU A 87 -4.94 13.14 -21.77
C LEU A 87 -6.32 13.48 -22.33
N TYR A 88 -7.34 13.58 -21.46
CA TYR A 88 -8.67 14.00 -21.87
C TYR A 88 -8.68 15.44 -22.36
N GLU A 89 -7.97 16.36 -21.71
CA GLU A 89 -7.86 17.76 -22.15
C GLU A 89 -7.22 17.89 -23.54
N VAL A 90 -6.26 17.03 -23.87
CA VAL A 90 -5.63 16.99 -25.20
C VAL A 90 -6.59 16.44 -26.27
N HIS A 91 -7.38 15.43 -25.93
CA HIS A 91 -8.19 14.71 -26.92
C HIS A 91 -9.66 15.16 -27.01
N GLY A 92 -10.22 15.71 -25.94
CA GLY A 92 -11.66 15.93 -25.78
C GLY A 92 -12.50 14.65 -25.73
N ASP A 93 -11.86 13.47 -25.67
CA ASP A 93 -12.50 12.17 -25.78
C ASP A 93 -11.83 11.14 -24.85
N TRP A 94 -12.65 10.48 -24.03
CA TRP A 94 -12.16 9.51 -23.05
C TRP A 94 -11.61 8.24 -23.71
N HIS A 95 -12.12 7.81 -24.86
CA HIS A 95 -11.59 6.62 -25.52
C HIS A 95 -10.16 6.85 -26.03
N LEU A 96 -9.89 8.02 -26.61
CA LEU A 96 -8.55 8.43 -27.01
C LEU A 96 -7.64 8.69 -25.81
N ALA A 97 -8.16 9.26 -24.72
CA ALA A 97 -7.40 9.40 -23.47
C ALA A 97 -6.96 8.04 -22.91
N LEU A 98 -7.87 7.07 -22.84
CA LEU A 98 -7.58 5.70 -22.42
C LEU A 98 -6.60 5.01 -23.38
N ALA A 99 -6.73 5.23 -24.69
CA ALA A 99 -5.78 4.72 -25.67
C ALA A 99 -4.37 5.31 -25.45
N SER A 100 -4.27 6.61 -25.17
CA SER A 100 -3.01 7.30 -24.92
C SER A 100 -2.38 6.86 -23.59
N TYR A 101 -3.18 6.52 -22.59
CA TYR A 101 -2.68 5.95 -21.34
C TYR A 101 -1.94 4.62 -21.58
N ASN A 102 -2.52 3.74 -22.41
CA ASN A 102 -1.95 2.42 -22.71
C ASN A 102 -0.83 2.45 -23.78
N TYR A 103 -1.02 3.20 -24.88
CA TYR A 103 -0.11 3.22 -26.04
C TYR A 103 0.91 4.37 -26.00
N GLY A 104 0.73 5.32 -25.10
CA GLY A 104 1.46 6.58 -25.04
C GLY A 104 0.87 7.63 -25.99
N GLU A 105 0.91 8.89 -25.55
CA GLU A 105 0.44 10.09 -26.25
C GLU A 105 0.97 10.16 -27.70
N ASN A 106 2.28 9.99 -27.86
CA ASN A 106 2.94 10.05 -29.18
C ASN A 106 2.48 8.92 -30.11
N GLY A 107 2.08 7.77 -29.56
CA GLY A 107 1.54 6.65 -30.34
C GLY A 107 0.19 6.99 -30.96
N VAL A 108 -0.72 7.50 -30.12
CA VAL A 108 -2.06 7.92 -30.53
C VAL A 108 -2.02 9.16 -31.42
N ALA A 109 -1.21 10.17 -31.09
CA ALA A 109 -1.04 11.37 -31.92
C ALA A 109 -0.58 11.02 -33.35
N ARG A 110 0.39 10.10 -33.50
CA ARG A 110 0.81 9.60 -34.81
C ARG A 110 -0.29 8.83 -35.53
N ALA A 111 -1.15 8.10 -34.81
CA ALA A 111 -2.28 7.39 -35.42
C ALA A 111 -3.33 8.38 -35.94
N ILE A 112 -3.65 9.40 -35.15
CA ILE A 112 -4.56 10.49 -35.54
C ILE A 112 -4.04 11.21 -36.79
N GLU A 113 -2.78 11.61 -36.78
CA GLU A 113 -2.20 12.37 -37.91
C GLU A 113 -2.19 11.54 -39.21
N ARG A 114 -1.93 10.24 -39.12
CA ARG A 114 -2.02 9.34 -40.29
C ARG A 114 -3.42 9.27 -40.89
N ASN A 115 -4.47 9.28 -40.06
CA ASN A 115 -5.85 9.26 -40.56
C ASN A 115 -6.25 10.64 -41.09
N ARG A 116 -5.87 11.72 -40.39
CA ARG A 116 -6.11 13.10 -40.82
C ARG A 116 -5.51 13.39 -42.19
N ALA A 117 -4.26 12.98 -42.42
CA ALA A 117 -3.59 13.13 -43.72
C ALA A 117 -4.29 12.40 -44.88
N LYS A 118 -5.19 11.46 -44.57
CA LYS A 118 -5.98 10.70 -45.54
C LYS A 118 -7.45 11.12 -45.59
N GLY A 119 -7.84 12.15 -44.83
CA GLY A 119 -9.25 12.55 -44.68
C GLY A 119 -10.13 11.50 -44.01
N LEU A 120 -9.55 10.58 -43.22
CA LEU A 120 -10.28 9.52 -42.52
C LEU A 120 -10.69 9.96 -41.10
N PRO A 121 -11.74 9.36 -40.51
CA PRO A 121 -12.13 9.64 -39.13
C PRO A 121 -10.99 9.35 -38.13
N THR A 122 -10.96 10.10 -37.04
CA THR A 122 -9.87 10.07 -36.04
C THR A 122 -10.31 9.58 -34.65
N ASP A 123 -11.54 9.07 -34.55
CA ASP A 123 -12.06 8.44 -33.34
C ASP A 123 -11.36 7.10 -33.05
N TYR A 124 -11.45 6.65 -31.80
CA TYR A 124 -10.79 5.43 -31.31
C TYR A 124 -10.96 4.20 -32.20
N LEU A 125 -12.16 3.95 -32.75
CA LEU A 125 -12.44 2.76 -33.55
C LEU A 125 -11.83 2.84 -34.95
N SER A 126 -11.62 4.05 -35.45
CA SER A 126 -11.06 4.32 -36.78
C SER A 126 -9.53 4.32 -36.81
N LEU A 127 -8.86 4.42 -35.66
CA LEU A 127 -7.40 4.51 -35.59
C LEU A 127 -6.71 3.14 -35.67
N LYS A 128 -5.69 3.05 -36.54
CA LYS A 128 -4.78 1.89 -36.57
C LYS A 128 -3.81 1.94 -35.37
N MET A 129 -4.13 1.16 -34.34
CA MET A 129 -3.37 1.01 -33.09
C MET A 129 -2.99 -0.47 -32.82
N PRO A 130 -2.02 -0.75 -31.93
CA PRO A 130 -1.70 -2.11 -31.53
C PRO A 130 -2.92 -2.89 -31.02
N PRO A 131 -2.94 -4.24 -31.17
CA PRO A 131 -4.06 -5.05 -30.69
C PRO A 131 -4.37 -4.86 -29.20
N GLU A 132 -3.33 -4.69 -28.38
CA GLU A 132 -3.47 -4.44 -26.94
C GLU A 132 -4.29 -3.17 -26.67
N THR A 133 -3.90 -2.06 -27.28
CA THR A 133 -4.56 -0.76 -27.15
C THR A 133 -5.96 -0.75 -27.74
N ARG A 134 -6.19 -1.40 -28.89
CA ARG A 134 -7.54 -1.57 -29.48
C ARG A 134 -8.47 -2.41 -28.61
N GLY A 135 -7.92 -3.28 -27.77
CA GLY A 135 -8.67 -4.06 -26.80
C GLY A 135 -8.88 -3.34 -25.47
N TYR A 136 -8.23 -2.19 -25.23
CA TYR A 136 -8.18 -1.56 -23.92
C TYR A 136 -9.55 -1.00 -23.47
N VAL A 137 -10.17 -0.15 -24.29
CA VAL A 137 -11.52 0.39 -24.02
C VAL A 137 -12.58 -0.71 -24.01
N PRO A 138 -12.62 -1.66 -24.97
CA PRO A 138 -13.56 -2.78 -24.92
C PRO A 138 -13.44 -3.64 -23.65
N LYS A 139 -12.23 -3.88 -23.13
CA LYS A 139 -12.03 -4.61 -21.86
C LYS A 139 -12.65 -3.85 -20.69
N LEU A 140 -12.45 -2.54 -20.62
CA LEU A 140 -13.06 -1.71 -19.57
C LEU A 140 -14.59 -1.73 -19.65
N GLN A 141 -15.14 -1.59 -20.85
CA GLN A 141 -16.58 -1.66 -21.08
C GLN A 141 -17.14 -3.04 -20.69
N ALA A 142 -16.44 -4.12 -21.00
CA ALA A 142 -16.83 -5.46 -20.58
C ALA A 142 -16.85 -5.60 -19.06
N LEU A 143 -15.83 -5.09 -18.35
CA LEU A 143 -15.81 -5.07 -16.89
C LEU A 143 -16.98 -4.27 -16.30
N LYS A 144 -17.25 -3.09 -16.84
CA LYS A 144 -18.42 -2.27 -16.46
C LYS A 144 -19.72 -3.05 -16.61
N ASN A 145 -19.92 -3.72 -17.74
CA ASN A 145 -21.13 -4.50 -18.01
C ASN A 145 -21.28 -5.67 -17.03
N ILE A 146 -20.20 -6.43 -16.79
CA ILE A 146 -20.19 -7.57 -15.86
C ILE A 146 -20.47 -7.12 -14.43
N ILE A 147 -19.87 -6.01 -13.99
CA ILE A 147 -20.05 -5.52 -12.61
C ILE A 147 -21.46 -4.93 -12.42
N SER A 148 -22.01 -4.27 -13.44
CA SER A 148 -23.34 -3.65 -13.35
C SER A 148 -24.48 -4.67 -13.44
N ASN A 149 -24.24 -5.81 -14.08
CA ASN A 149 -25.23 -6.88 -14.24
C ASN A 149 -24.58 -8.28 -14.18
N PRO A 150 -24.06 -8.70 -13.01
CA PRO A 150 -23.28 -9.94 -12.91
C PRO A 150 -24.07 -11.19 -13.29
N GLU A 151 -25.36 -11.24 -12.94
CA GLU A 151 -26.24 -12.38 -13.22
C GLU A 151 -26.39 -12.64 -14.73
N ALA A 152 -26.51 -11.59 -15.55
CA ALA A 152 -26.60 -11.74 -17.00
C ALA A 152 -25.35 -12.34 -17.65
N PHE A 153 -24.21 -12.32 -16.96
CA PHE A 153 -22.95 -12.92 -17.40
C PHE A 153 -22.58 -14.19 -16.60
N GLY A 154 -23.50 -14.74 -15.80
CA GLY A 154 -23.27 -15.93 -14.98
C GLY A 154 -22.24 -15.71 -13.87
N ALA A 155 -22.03 -14.46 -13.45
CA ALA A 155 -21.13 -14.08 -12.38
C ALA A 155 -21.88 -13.83 -11.08
N SER A 156 -21.21 -14.07 -9.95
CA SER A 156 -21.67 -13.67 -8.62
C SER A 156 -20.48 -13.12 -7.86
N PHE A 157 -20.68 -11.98 -7.20
CA PHE A 157 -19.64 -11.28 -6.45
C PHE A 157 -20.13 -11.05 -5.03
N GLU A 158 -19.21 -11.21 -4.07
CA GLU A 158 -19.47 -10.73 -2.72
C GLU A 158 -19.61 -9.19 -2.76
N PRO A 159 -20.63 -8.61 -2.09
CA PRO A 159 -20.78 -7.17 -2.02
C PRO A 159 -19.51 -6.50 -1.48
N ILE A 160 -19.10 -5.42 -2.12
CA ILE A 160 -18.03 -4.57 -1.63
C ILE A 160 -18.68 -3.47 -0.77
N PRO A 161 -18.36 -3.39 0.53
CA PRO A 161 -18.89 -2.33 1.38
C PRO A 161 -18.52 -0.95 0.84
N ASN A 162 -19.51 -0.05 0.74
CA ASN A 162 -19.29 1.34 0.36
C ASN A 162 -18.80 2.16 1.58
N GLU A 163 -17.62 1.81 2.08
CA GLU A 163 -16.97 2.45 3.22
C GLU A 163 -15.44 2.42 3.08
N PRO A 164 -14.72 3.40 3.65
CA PRO A 164 -13.27 3.42 3.57
C PRO A 164 -12.67 2.16 4.20
N TYR A 165 -11.80 1.47 3.46
CA TYR A 165 -11.02 0.36 4.02
C TYR A 165 -9.82 0.87 4.80
N PHE A 166 -9.05 1.76 4.18
CA PHE A 166 -7.86 2.36 4.77
C PHE A 166 -8.01 3.87 4.87
N VAL A 167 -7.14 4.45 5.69
CA VAL A 167 -6.86 5.88 5.72
C VAL A 167 -5.36 6.10 5.84
N THR A 168 -4.93 7.31 5.51
CA THR A 168 -3.54 7.75 5.64
C THR A 168 -3.36 8.46 6.98
N VAL A 169 -2.37 8.03 7.77
CA VAL A 169 -2.00 8.68 9.03
C VAL A 169 -0.59 9.27 8.93
N PRO A 170 -0.33 10.46 9.49
CA PRO A 170 1.04 10.95 9.66
C PRO A 170 1.86 9.99 10.52
N THR A 171 3.13 9.83 10.20
CA THR A 171 4.07 9.05 11.01
C THR A 171 5.14 9.92 11.65
N PRO A 172 5.73 9.46 12.77
CA PRO A 172 6.98 10.02 13.28
C PRO A 172 8.07 9.99 12.19
N SER A 173 9.13 10.78 12.40
CA SER A 173 10.25 10.91 11.45
C SER A 173 10.91 9.57 11.08
N ALA A 174 10.90 8.60 12.01
CA ALA A 174 11.21 7.22 11.72
C ALA A 174 10.50 6.26 12.68
N ILE A 175 10.00 5.13 12.16
CA ILE A 175 9.44 4.03 12.96
C ILE A 175 9.66 2.68 12.26
N ASP A 176 10.03 1.66 13.02
CA ASP A 176 10.12 0.28 12.50
C ASP A 176 8.75 -0.26 12.13
N ILE A 177 8.66 -0.98 11.00
CA ILE A 177 7.37 -1.52 10.54
C ILE A 177 6.75 -2.49 11.55
N ARG A 178 7.56 -3.21 12.33
CA ARG A 178 7.05 -4.09 13.40
C ARG A 178 6.45 -3.32 14.55
N LEU A 179 7.08 -2.22 14.94
CA LEU A 179 6.56 -1.39 16.01
C LEU A 179 5.27 -0.70 15.55
N ALA A 180 5.24 -0.20 14.32
CA ALA A 180 4.03 0.35 13.72
C ALA A 180 2.88 -0.67 13.67
N ALA A 181 3.15 -1.90 13.26
CA ALA A 181 2.16 -2.98 13.26
C ALA A 181 1.66 -3.32 14.69
N THR A 182 2.57 -3.32 15.66
CA THR A 182 2.25 -3.52 17.09
C THR A 182 1.34 -2.41 17.59
N PHE A 183 1.65 -1.14 17.29
CA PHE A 183 0.82 0.00 17.65
C PHE A 183 -0.57 -0.08 17.00
N ALA A 184 -0.64 -0.48 15.73
CA ALA A 184 -1.91 -0.66 15.02
C ALA A 184 -2.67 -1.95 15.42
N GLU A 185 -2.13 -2.79 16.31
CA GLU A 185 -2.72 -4.07 16.72
C GLU A 185 -3.05 -4.98 15.52
N MET A 186 -2.14 -5.06 14.55
CA MET A 186 -2.29 -5.85 13.31
C MET A 186 -1.02 -6.62 12.97
N SER A 187 -1.09 -7.53 12.00
CA SER A 187 0.10 -8.27 11.58
C SER A 187 1.05 -7.38 10.76
N VAL A 188 2.34 -7.71 10.83
CA VAL A 188 3.38 -7.05 10.02
C VAL A 188 3.11 -7.24 8.53
N ASP A 189 2.65 -8.43 8.14
CA ASP A 189 2.41 -8.77 6.73
C ASP A 189 1.23 -7.99 6.14
N GLU A 190 0.14 -7.80 6.90
CA GLU A 190 -0.96 -6.92 6.49
C GLU A 190 -0.50 -5.47 6.37
N LEU A 191 0.32 -4.98 7.32
CA LEU A 191 0.79 -3.60 7.27
C LEU A 191 1.68 -3.35 6.05
N ILE A 192 2.58 -4.29 5.75
CA ILE A 192 3.44 -4.23 4.55
C ILE A 192 2.60 -4.28 3.28
N ALA A 193 1.59 -5.15 3.22
CA ALA A 193 0.74 -5.26 2.04
C ALA A 193 -0.11 -4.01 1.77
N LEU A 194 -0.49 -3.26 2.81
CA LEU A 194 -1.15 -1.95 2.68
C LEU A 194 -0.19 -0.79 2.41
N ASN A 195 1.11 -0.99 2.66
CA ASN A 195 2.16 -0.01 2.41
C ASN A 195 3.17 -0.52 1.36
N PRO A 196 2.67 -0.90 0.16
CA PRO A 196 3.46 -1.53 -0.89
C PRO A 196 4.57 -0.62 -1.43
N ALA A 197 4.51 0.70 -1.19
CA ALA A 197 5.56 1.64 -1.58
C ALA A 197 6.90 1.38 -0.88
N LEU A 198 6.89 0.77 0.31
CA LEU A 198 8.08 0.60 1.12
C LEU A 198 9.08 -0.37 0.46
N ASN A 199 10.33 0.07 0.34
CA ASN A 199 11.48 -0.76 -0.03
C ASN A 199 12.21 -1.29 1.21
N ARG A 200 11.98 -0.69 2.37
CA ARG A 200 12.62 -1.05 3.64
C ARG A 200 11.59 -1.24 4.74
N PRO A 201 11.85 -2.14 5.68
CA PRO A 201 10.94 -2.46 6.78
C PRO A 201 10.98 -1.39 7.89
N MET A 202 11.17 -0.16 7.48
CA MET A 202 11.19 1.01 8.33
C MET A 202 10.57 2.13 7.52
N ILE A 203 9.67 2.85 8.18
CA ILE A 203 9.05 4.04 7.66
C ILE A 203 10.02 5.16 8.00
N SER A 204 10.76 5.66 7.01
CA SER A 204 11.79 6.68 7.17
C SER A 204 12.05 7.43 5.87
N GLY A 205 12.40 8.72 6.00
CA GLY A 205 12.73 9.59 4.89
C GLY A 205 11.54 10.41 4.37
N PRO A 206 11.80 11.35 3.44
CA PRO A 206 10.82 12.37 3.04
C PRO A 206 9.57 11.82 2.35
N HIS A 207 9.63 10.60 1.80
CA HIS A 207 8.55 10.00 1.00
C HIS A 207 7.80 8.87 1.73
N THR A 208 7.98 8.76 3.06
CA THR A 208 7.30 7.76 3.88
C THR A 208 6.73 8.39 5.16
N GLN A 209 6.46 9.71 5.16
CA GLN A 209 5.91 10.43 6.31
C GLN A 209 4.43 10.11 6.61
N THR A 210 3.87 9.18 5.85
CA THR A 210 2.51 8.70 6.05
C THR A 210 2.47 7.19 6.03
N LEU A 211 1.54 6.63 6.80
CA LEU A 211 1.25 5.21 6.88
C LEU A 211 -0.19 4.96 6.49
N VAL A 212 -0.40 4.02 5.58
CA VAL A 212 -1.72 3.52 5.25
C VAL A 212 -2.11 2.46 6.28
N LEU A 213 -3.19 2.70 7.01
CA LEU A 213 -3.73 1.80 8.02
C LEU A 213 -5.19 1.49 7.71
N PRO A 214 -5.69 0.29 8.05
CA PRO A 214 -7.13 0.08 8.07
C PRO A 214 -7.82 1.11 8.97
N ALA A 215 -8.97 1.61 8.52
CA ALA A 215 -9.70 2.69 9.18
C ALA A 215 -9.96 2.40 10.67
N ASP A 216 -10.19 1.13 11.02
CA ASP A 216 -10.48 0.64 12.37
C ASP A 216 -9.25 0.51 13.30
N ARG A 217 -8.04 0.77 12.80
CA ARG A 217 -6.77 0.63 13.55
C ARG A 217 -6.10 1.94 13.94
N VAL A 218 -6.57 3.05 13.39
CA VAL A 218 -5.98 4.38 13.60
C VAL A 218 -5.96 4.78 15.09
N ASP A 219 -7.07 4.61 15.80
CA ASP A 219 -7.15 4.96 17.22
C ASP A 219 -6.27 4.07 18.10
N ALA A 220 -6.03 2.82 17.70
CA ALA A 220 -5.08 1.94 18.39
C ALA A 220 -3.64 2.40 18.15
N PHE A 221 -3.30 2.68 16.89
CA PHE A 221 -1.99 3.18 16.50
C PHE A 221 -1.63 4.45 17.26
N GLN A 222 -2.50 5.46 17.23
CA GLN A 222 -2.21 6.76 17.87
C GLN A 222 -2.06 6.62 19.38
N ARG A 223 -3.00 5.93 20.05
CA ARG A 223 -2.95 5.72 21.50
C ARG A 223 -1.66 5.00 21.94
N ASN A 224 -1.25 3.98 21.19
CA ASN A 224 -0.06 3.20 21.52
C ASN A 224 1.22 3.99 21.20
N LEU A 225 1.22 4.81 20.14
CA LEU A 225 2.30 5.74 19.82
C LEU A 225 2.47 6.82 20.91
N ASP A 226 1.37 7.45 21.35
CA ASP A 226 1.39 8.52 22.35
C ASP A 226 1.84 8.02 23.74
N ALA A 227 1.55 6.76 24.04
CA ALA A 227 1.92 6.12 25.31
C ALA A 227 3.35 5.54 25.32
N TYR A 228 4.06 5.55 24.19
CA TYR A 228 5.36 4.90 24.05
C TYR A 228 6.51 5.88 24.23
N ASP A 229 7.38 5.61 25.20
CA ASP A 229 8.49 6.48 25.61
C ASP A 229 9.88 5.93 25.24
N GLN A 230 9.95 4.80 24.54
CA GLN A 230 11.19 4.16 24.10
C GLN A 230 11.53 4.55 22.65
N PRO A 231 12.73 4.20 22.14
CA PRO A 231 13.09 4.44 20.75
C PRO A 231 12.13 3.74 19.77
N LEU A 232 11.70 4.49 18.73
CA LEU A 232 10.78 4.01 17.69
C LEU A 232 11.46 3.14 16.61
N THR A 233 12.79 3.15 16.59
CA THR A 233 13.60 2.42 15.63
C THR A 233 14.58 1.52 16.35
N SER A 234 14.82 0.35 15.77
CA SER A 234 15.87 -0.58 16.16
C SER A 234 16.98 -0.68 15.11
N TRP A 235 16.77 -0.04 13.96
CA TRP A 235 17.73 0.04 12.86
C TRP A 235 17.99 1.49 12.49
N GLN A 236 19.19 1.75 11.98
CA GLN A 236 19.57 3.05 11.44
C GLN A 236 20.12 2.90 10.03
N PRO A 237 19.82 3.84 9.12
CA PRO A 237 20.46 3.88 7.81
C PRO A 237 21.94 4.19 7.95
N TYR A 238 22.73 3.55 7.10
CA TYR A 238 24.16 3.78 6.99
C TYR A 238 24.58 3.72 5.53
N THR A 239 25.39 4.67 5.11
CA THR A 239 26.05 4.66 3.80
C THR A 239 27.50 4.26 4.03
N MET A 240 27.92 3.17 3.41
CA MET A 240 29.30 2.69 3.52
C MET A 240 30.29 3.74 3.03
N LYS A 241 31.37 3.93 3.79
CA LYS A 241 32.47 4.85 3.51
C LYS A 241 33.67 4.10 2.95
N GLY A 242 34.64 4.86 2.42
CA GLY A 242 35.94 4.33 2.02
C GLY A 242 36.59 3.58 3.18
N GLY A 243 36.97 2.32 2.94
CA GLY A 243 37.57 1.49 3.98
C GLY A 243 36.58 0.86 4.95
N ASP A 244 35.27 0.84 4.69
CA ASP A 244 34.32 -0.04 5.39
C ASP A 244 34.36 -1.47 4.86
N SER A 245 34.08 -2.46 5.72
CA SER A 245 33.71 -3.81 5.30
C SER A 245 32.50 -4.29 6.08
N LEU A 246 31.66 -5.12 5.46
CA LEU A 246 30.46 -5.66 6.12
C LEU A 246 30.81 -6.42 7.39
N ASP A 247 31.92 -7.17 7.40
CA ASP A 247 32.40 -7.90 8.58
C ASP A 247 32.70 -6.98 9.75
N ARG A 248 33.41 -5.87 9.50
CA ARG A 248 33.73 -4.89 10.55
C ARG A 248 32.48 -4.15 11.03
N LEU A 249 31.57 -3.79 10.13
CA LEU A 249 30.30 -3.17 10.50
C LEU A 249 29.43 -4.12 11.32
N ALA A 250 29.32 -5.39 10.92
CA ALA A 250 28.59 -6.42 11.63
C ALA A 250 29.14 -6.62 13.06
N ALA A 251 30.46 -6.78 13.19
CA ALA A 251 31.14 -6.90 14.48
C ALA A 251 30.94 -5.65 15.36
N LYS A 252 31.12 -4.45 14.79
CA LYS A 252 30.93 -3.17 15.51
C LYS A 252 29.51 -3.00 16.06
N HIS A 253 28.52 -3.54 15.37
CA HIS A 253 27.10 -3.47 15.74
C HIS A 253 26.58 -4.72 16.45
N GLY A 254 27.45 -5.70 16.77
CA GLY A 254 27.09 -6.88 17.54
C GLY A 254 26.11 -7.82 16.81
N ILE A 255 26.18 -7.90 15.49
CA ILE A 255 25.35 -8.79 14.67
C ILE A 255 26.22 -9.73 13.83
N ALA A 256 25.76 -10.97 13.62
CA ALA A 256 26.43 -11.88 12.70
C ALA A 256 26.38 -11.34 11.26
N LEU A 257 27.48 -11.46 10.51
CA LEU A 257 27.55 -11.03 9.10
C LEU A 257 26.40 -11.59 8.26
N SER A 258 26.10 -12.88 8.42
CA SER A 258 25.01 -13.55 7.69
C SER A 258 23.66 -12.92 7.98
N LYS A 259 23.38 -12.55 9.23
CA LYS A 259 22.15 -11.84 9.62
C LYS A 259 22.12 -10.42 9.09
N LEU A 260 23.24 -9.69 9.10
CA LEU A 260 23.32 -8.35 8.51
C LEU A 260 23.06 -8.40 6.99
N LYS A 261 23.66 -9.38 6.29
CA LYS A 261 23.44 -9.60 4.85
C LYS A 261 21.98 -9.93 4.57
N LEU A 262 21.40 -10.87 5.32
CA LEU A 262 20.00 -11.26 5.20
C LEU A 262 19.06 -10.08 5.42
N ALA A 263 19.27 -9.31 6.49
CA ALA A 263 18.45 -8.14 6.83
C ALA A 263 18.44 -7.07 5.73
N ASN A 264 19.53 -6.99 4.96
CA ASN A 264 19.69 -6.01 3.88
C ASN A 264 19.52 -6.61 2.48
N GLY A 265 19.09 -7.87 2.36
CA GLY A 265 18.96 -8.55 1.06
C GLY A 265 20.27 -8.65 0.28
N ILE A 266 21.41 -8.66 0.96
CA ILE A 266 22.74 -8.75 0.33
C ILE A 266 23.01 -10.20 -0.05
N THR A 267 23.12 -10.43 -1.35
CA THR A 267 23.46 -11.74 -1.94
C THR A 267 24.89 -11.74 -2.46
N SER A 268 25.37 -12.88 -2.94
CA SER A 268 26.67 -12.97 -3.65
C SER A 268 26.74 -12.11 -4.92
N ARG A 269 25.59 -11.73 -5.50
CA ARG A 269 25.51 -10.87 -6.69
C ARG A 269 25.42 -9.38 -6.36
N THR A 270 25.21 -9.03 -5.10
CA THR A 270 25.06 -7.64 -4.67
C THR A 270 26.43 -6.98 -4.65
N LYS A 271 26.62 -5.92 -5.45
CA LYS A 271 27.83 -5.10 -5.39
C LYS A 271 27.81 -4.26 -4.11
N VAL A 272 28.74 -4.52 -3.21
CA VAL A 272 28.87 -3.82 -1.92
C VAL A 272 30.22 -3.10 -1.89
N GLY A 273 30.20 -1.82 -1.50
CA GLY A 273 31.38 -0.96 -1.44
C GLY A 273 31.00 0.44 -0.96
N PRO A 274 31.92 1.42 -1.03
CA PRO A 274 31.63 2.81 -0.68
C PRO A 274 30.40 3.34 -1.43
N GLY A 275 29.51 4.04 -0.73
CA GLY A 275 28.22 4.51 -1.25
C GLY A 275 27.08 3.50 -1.12
N PHE A 276 27.35 2.23 -0.80
CA PHE A 276 26.29 1.24 -0.58
C PHE A 276 25.49 1.57 0.69
N GLN A 277 24.17 1.65 0.54
CA GLN A 277 23.25 1.95 1.64
C GLN A 277 22.72 0.65 2.26
N LEU A 278 22.82 0.56 3.60
CA LEU A 278 22.31 -0.54 4.40
C LEU A 278 21.70 -0.06 5.71
N LEU A 279 20.90 -0.91 6.33
CA LEU A 279 20.41 -0.78 7.69
C LEU A 279 21.36 -1.51 8.65
N LEU A 280 21.80 -0.80 9.68
CA LEU A 280 22.57 -1.35 10.79
C LEU A 280 21.71 -1.38 12.05
N PRO A 281 21.79 -2.42 12.90
CA PRO A 281 21.03 -2.44 14.13
C PRO A 281 21.62 -1.39 15.11
N LEU A 282 20.75 -0.75 15.88
CA LEU A 282 21.13 0.11 16.98
C LEU A 282 21.68 -0.75 18.13
N LYS A 283 22.79 -0.32 18.74
CA LYS A 283 23.37 -1.02 19.88
C LYS A 283 22.36 -1.07 21.03
N GLY A 284 22.23 -2.24 21.67
CA GLY A 284 21.30 -2.43 22.79
C GLY A 284 19.83 -2.64 22.41
N SER A 285 19.47 -2.58 21.12
CA SER A 285 18.09 -2.78 20.66
C SER A 285 17.57 -4.22 20.84
N GLY A 286 18.44 -5.19 21.13
CA GLY A 286 18.08 -6.62 21.20
C GLY A 286 17.69 -7.25 19.85
N VAL A 287 17.64 -6.45 18.77
CA VAL A 287 17.15 -6.85 17.44
C VAL A 287 18.20 -7.61 16.61
N GLY A 288 19.46 -7.67 17.07
CA GLY A 288 20.53 -8.47 16.45
C GLY A 288 20.18 -9.96 16.25
N ALA A 289 19.10 -10.44 16.88
CA ALA A 289 18.58 -11.79 16.69
C ALA A 289 17.56 -11.94 15.53
N GLN A 290 16.76 -10.92 15.20
CA GLN A 290 15.60 -11.08 14.29
C GLN A 290 15.84 -10.51 12.89
N PRO A 291 15.59 -11.30 11.82
CA PRO A 291 15.72 -10.83 10.45
C PRO A 291 14.64 -9.81 10.12
N LEU A 292 15.03 -8.69 9.52
CA LEU A 292 14.12 -7.68 8.96
C LEU A 292 12.99 -8.32 8.12
N PRO A 293 11.73 -7.90 8.27
CA PRO A 293 10.64 -8.48 7.50
C PRO A 293 10.81 -8.14 6.02
N ALA A 294 10.49 -9.11 5.15
CA ALA A 294 10.47 -8.88 3.72
C ALA A 294 9.37 -7.88 3.37
N VAL A 295 9.75 -6.77 2.74
CA VAL A 295 8.79 -5.72 2.32
C VAL A 295 8.05 -6.03 1.02
N PHE A 296 8.50 -7.06 0.30
CA PHE A 296 7.80 -7.54 -0.88
C PHE A 296 6.84 -8.66 -0.46
N ARG A 297 5.55 -8.32 -0.37
CA ARG A 297 4.50 -9.27 -0.01
C ARG A 297 3.41 -9.31 -1.08
N PRO A 298 2.80 -10.48 -1.34
CA PRO A 298 1.59 -10.53 -2.14
C PRO A 298 0.49 -9.70 -1.46
N PRO A 299 -0.52 -9.22 -2.21
CA PRO A 299 -1.68 -8.55 -1.63
C PRO A 299 -2.36 -9.47 -0.62
N VAL A 300 -2.63 -8.97 0.59
CA VAL A 300 -3.39 -9.70 1.59
C VAL A 300 -4.86 -9.81 1.20
N GLN A 301 -5.50 -10.89 1.62
CA GLN A 301 -6.97 -10.97 1.61
C GLN A 301 -7.52 -9.95 2.62
N SER A 302 -8.72 -9.42 2.36
CA SER A 302 -9.34 -8.48 3.29
C SER A 302 -9.50 -9.18 4.65
N ALA A 303 -8.79 -8.70 5.66
CA ALA A 303 -8.93 -9.24 7.01
C ALA A 303 -10.36 -8.99 7.49
N THR A 304 -10.94 -9.93 8.26
CA THR A 304 -12.26 -9.75 8.87
C THR A 304 -12.23 -8.49 9.73
N ARG A 305 -12.88 -7.42 9.25
CA ARG A 305 -12.86 -6.10 9.93
C ARG A 305 -13.47 -6.23 11.33
N ARG A 306 -13.02 -5.37 12.25
CA ARG A 306 -13.79 -5.11 13.48
C ARG A 306 -15.14 -4.55 13.03
N GLY A 307 -16.24 -5.17 13.46
CA GLY A 307 -17.58 -4.90 12.93
C GLY A 307 -17.91 -3.42 12.83
N ALA A 308 -18.09 -2.92 11.61
CA ALA A 308 -18.56 -1.57 11.36
C ALA A 308 -20.00 -1.44 11.86
N MET A 309 -20.28 -0.38 12.60
CA MET A 309 -21.62 -0.05 13.06
C MET A 309 -22.08 1.25 12.43
N VAL A 310 -23.39 1.34 12.14
CA VAL A 310 -24.01 2.58 11.70
C VAL A 310 -24.68 3.26 12.87
N HIS A 311 -24.31 4.51 13.12
CA HIS A 311 -24.98 5.42 14.04
C HIS A 311 -25.78 6.45 13.23
N ILE A 312 -27.06 6.60 13.54
CA ILE A 312 -27.91 7.63 12.94
C ILE A 312 -27.92 8.83 13.90
N VAL A 313 -27.42 9.98 13.42
CA VAL A 313 -27.31 11.20 14.21
C VAL A 313 -28.68 11.65 14.68
N LYS A 314 -28.85 11.77 15.99
CA LYS A 314 -30.08 12.28 16.62
C LYS A 314 -29.99 13.78 16.84
N LYS A 315 -31.16 14.41 17.00
CA LYS A 315 -31.27 15.85 17.30
C LYS A 315 -30.42 16.21 18.52
N GLY A 316 -29.49 17.15 18.36
CA GLY A 316 -28.63 17.65 19.43
C GLY A 316 -27.35 16.83 19.69
N GLU A 317 -27.10 15.75 18.96
CA GLU A 317 -25.81 15.04 19.05
C GLU A 317 -24.69 15.84 18.36
N THR A 318 -23.50 15.78 18.96
CA THR A 318 -22.28 16.40 18.41
C THR A 318 -21.25 15.32 18.09
N LEU A 319 -20.32 15.59 17.16
CA LEU A 319 -19.21 14.70 16.85
C LEU A 319 -18.44 14.30 18.12
N TYR A 320 -18.21 15.26 19.03
CA TYR A 320 -17.55 14.99 20.31
C TYR A 320 -18.38 14.07 21.21
N GLY A 321 -19.68 14.30 21.35
CA GLY A 321 -20.54 13.43 22.15
C GLY A 321 -20.59 11.99 21.61
N ILE A 322 -20.67 11.85 20.28
CA ILE A 322 -20.66 10.56 19.59
C ILE A 322 -19.30 9.88 19.78
N SER A 323 -18.18 10.59 19.60
CA SER A 323 -16.83 10.03 19.74
C SER A 323 -16.60 9.47 21.15
N ARG A 324 -17.03 10.21 22.19
CA ARG A 324 -16.98 9.76 23.59
C ARG A 324 -17.84 8.53 23.84
N ARG A 325 -19.05 8.46 23.27
CA ARG A 325 -19.95 7.30 23.40
C ARG A 325 -19.29 6.03 22.88
N TYR A 326 -18.66 6.13 21.71
CA TYR A 326 -18.09 4.96 21.03
C TYR A 326 -16.61 4.71 21.37
N ARG A 327 -15.99 5.59 22.18
CA ARG A 327 -14.57 5.53 22.59
C ARG A 327 -13.62 5.57 21.39
N VAL A 328 -13.93 6.44 20.45
CA VAL A 328 -13.13 6.72 19.25
C VAL A 328 -12.73 8.19 19.24
N SER A 329 -11.72 8.57 18.45
CA SER A 329 -11.36 9.99 18.31
C SER A 329 -12.35 10.74 17.40
N THR A 330 -12.51 12.05 17.60
CA THR A 330 -13.28 12.91 16.68
C THR A 330 -12.68 12.88 15.28
N ASP A 331 -11.35 12.87 15.18
CA ASP A 331 -10.64 12.84 13.91
C ASP A 331 -10.89 11.54 13.16
N SER A 332 -11.02 10.41 13.87
CA SER A 332 -11.40 9.15 13.25
C SER A 332 -12.83 9.19 12.71
N LEU A 333 -13.80 9.76 13.45
CA LEU A 333 -15.16 9.95 12.91
C LEU A 333 -15.18 10.82 11.66
N LEU A 334 -14.40 11.92 11.65
CA LEU A 334 -14.25 12.79 10.48
C LEU A 334 -13.64 12.02 9.30
N ARG A 335 -12.56 11.26 9.52
CA ARG A 335 -11.87 10.48 8.47
C ARG A 335 -12.75 9.38 7.88
N TRP A 336 -13.53 8.67 8.68
CA TRP A 336 -14.34 7.54 8.21
C TRP A 336 -15.55 7.97 7.39
N ASN A 337 -16.07 9.17 7.68
CA ASN A 337 -17.36 9.60 7.14
C ASN A 337 -17.25 10.81 6.20
N HIS A 338 -16.07 11.43 6.11
CA HIS A 338 -15.84 12.67 5.35
C HIS A 338 -16.84 13.78 5.70
N VAL A 339 -17.24 13.87 6.98
CA VAL A 339 -18.29 14.79 7.44
C VAL A 339 -17.71 16.07 8.00
N GLY A 340 -18.40 17.19 7.75
CA GLY A 340 -18.18 18.45 8.46
C GLY A 340 -19.20 18.62 9.59
N VAL A 341 -20.19 19.48 9.36
CA VAL A 341 -21.30 19.71 10.29
C VAL A 341 -22.26 18.52 10.27
N LEU A 342 -22.62 18.00 11.44
CA LEU A 342 -23.58 16.90 11.53
C LEU A 342 -25.01 17.37 11.26
N THR A 343 -25.74 16.58 10.48
CA THR A 343 -27.16 16.77 10.23
C THR A 343 -27.97 15.66 10.90
N THR A 344 -29.15 15.99 11.44
CA THR A 344 -30.03 14.98 12.06
C THR A 344 -30.48 13.98 10.99
N GLY A 345 -30.44 12.69 11.31
CA GLY A 345 -30.73 11.60 10.37
C GLY A 345 -29.52 11.13 9.56
N GLN A 346 -28.38 11.83 9.64
CA GLN A 346 -27.16 11.43 8.96
C GLN A 346 -26.63 10.09 9.49
N ARG A 347 -26.19 9.23 8.57
CA ARG A 347 -25.58 7.94 8.90
C ARG A 347 -24.08 8.12 9.07
N LEU A 348 -23.56 7.71 10.22
CA LEU A 348 -22.13 7.67 10.52
C LEU A 348 -21.68 6.22 10.70
N ILE A 349 -20.65 5.83 9.97
CA ILE A 349 -19.88 4.61 10.12
C ILE A 349 -18.95 4.78 11.32
N ILE A 350 -18.96 3.78 12.20
CA ILE A 350 -18.18 3.74 13.43
C ILE A 350 -17.50 2.38 13.52
N TYR A 351 -16.17 2.40 13.54
CA TYR A 351 -15.37 1.22 13.84
C TYR A 351 -15.05 1.17 15.34
N ARG A 352 -15.48 0.11 16.03
CA ARG A 352 -15.23 -0.04 17.47
C ARG A 352 -14.22 -1.16 17.71
N ALA A 353 -13.28 -0.96 18.64
CA ALA A 353 -12.55 -2.08 19.21
C ALA A 353 -13.55 -3.01 19.93
N PRO A 354 -13.45 -4.35 19.76
CA PRO A 354 -14.28 -5.26 20.54
C PRO A 354 -14.12 -4.94 22.03
N ALA A 355 -15.22 -4.98 22.79
CA ALA A 355 -15.17 -4.82 24.23
C ALA A 355 -14.13 -5.82 24.77
N LYS A 356 -13.03 -5.31 25.35
CA LYS A 356 -11.84 -6.06 25.77
C LYS A 356 -12.08 -7.57 25.91
N ALA A 357 -11.64 -8.36 24.94
CA ALA A 357 -11.23 -9.71 25.25
C ALA A 357 -10.07 -9.63 26.26
N ARG A 358 -10.03 -10.57 27.21
CA ARG A 358 -9.09 -10.62 28.35
C ARG A 358 -7.64 -10.33 27.92
N LYS A 359 -6.90 -9.68 28.83
CA LYS A 359 -5.51 -9.19 28.72
C LYS A 359 -4.64 -9.97 27.72
N PRO A 360 -3.82 -9.30 26.89
CA PRO A 360 -2.81 -9.98 26.10
C PRO A 360 -1.87 -10.77 27.02
N VAL A 361 -1.56 -12.00 26.59
CA VAL A 361 -0.55 -12.87 27.20
C VAL A 361 0.74 -12.07 27.32
N ASN A 362 1.36 -12.11 28.52
CA ASN A 362 2.67 -11.53 28.78
C ASN A 362 3.63 -11.85 27.63
N PRO A 363 4.53 -10.93 27.24
CA PRO A 363 5.60 -11.28 26.32
C PRO A 363 6.33 -12.49 26.90
N VAL A 364 6.40 -13.57 26.13
CA VAL A 364 7.11 -14.79 26.48
C VAL A 364 8.53 -14.39 26.87
N LYS A 365 8.86 -14.47 28.17
CA LYS A 365 10.24 -14.55 28.61
C LYS A 365 10.75 -15.90 28.11
N ILE A 366 11.50 -15.89 27.02
CA ILE A 366 12.29 -17.06 26.61
C ILE A 366 13.45 -17.14 27.60
N SER A 367 13.23 -17.81 28.72
CA SER A 367 14.33 -18.32 29.53
C SER A 367 15.08 -19.32 28.68
N ALA A 368 16.37 -19.06 28.45
CA ALA A 368 17.25 -20.00 27.77
C ALA A 368 17.30 -21.30 28.58
N VAL A 369 16.58 -22.33 28.14
CA VAL A 369 16.80 -23.69 28.60
C VAL A 369 18.10 -24.15 27.97
N GLN A 370 19.15 -24.29 28.79
CA GLN A 370 20.38 -24.95 28.39
C GLN A 370 20.06 -26.39 27.95
N PRO A 371 20.52 -26.84 26.77
CA PRO A 371 20.43 -28.26 26.42
C PRO A 371 21.28 -29.07 27.40
N LYS A 372 20.64 -30.04 28.08
CA LYS A 372 21.32 -31.04 28.90
C LYS A 372 22.34 -31.78 28.04
N GLN A 373 23.60 -31.79 28.49
CA GLN A 373 24.61 -32.72 28.00
C GLN A 373 24.16 -34.14 28.36
N ASN A 374 23.83 -34.95 27.35
CA ASN A 374 23.74 -36.39 27.54
C ASN A 374 25.12 -36.99 27.31
N ALA A 375 25.73 -37.41 28.41
CA ALA A 375 26.91 -38.23 28.45
C ALA A 375 26.49 -39.73 28.45
N VAL A 376 27.09 -40.47 27.51
CA VAL A 376 27.60 -41.86 27.61
C VAL A 376 26.60 -43.01 27.79
N ALA A 377 26.62 -43.98 26.87
CA ALA A 377 26.98 -45.38 27.17
C ALA A 377 27.14 -46.23 25.89
N ALA A 378 28.26 -46.94 25.84
CA ALA A 378 28.62 -47.95 24.87
C ALA A 378 27.84 -49.24 25.05
N ILE A 379 27.58 -49.99 23.97
CA ILE A 379 27.44 -51.46 24.01
C ILE A 379 28.10 -52.04 22.75
N ALA A 380 28.89 -53.08 22.99
CA ALA A 380 29.73 -53.82 22.07
C ALA A 380 28.96 -54.75 21.10
N GLN A 381 29.63 -55.06 19.99
CA GLN A 381 29.78 -56.32 19.21
C GLN A 381 28.87 -57.55 19.46
N PRO A 382 28.72 -58.47 18.49
CA PRO A 382 29.80 -59.21 17.80
C PRO A 382 30.30 -58.61 16.48
#